data_AF-A0A2V9XZ81-F1
#
_entry.id   AF-A0A2V9XZ81-F1
#
_cell.length_a   1.000
_cell.length_b   1.000
_cell.length_c   1.000
_cell.angle_alpha   90.00
_cell.angle_beta   90.00
_cell.angle_gamma   90.00
#
_symmetry.space_group_name_H-M   'P 1'
#
loop_
_entity.id
_entity.type
_entity.pdbx_description
1 polymer ?
#
loop_
_entity_poly.entity_id
_entity_poly.type
_entity_poly.pdbx_seq_one_letter_code
_entity_poly.pdbx_strand_id
1 'polypeptide(L)' 'MSQRLSNNEVLMVYDSPRRMCALAIGIAKGLALHYGEHIVIREAICMHRGANRCEILFRTIA' A
#
# COMPACT_ATOMS: atom_id res chain seq x y z
N MET A 1 -3.66 -9.09 -3.45
CA MET A 1 -5.11 -8.95 -3.17
C MET A 1 -5.35 -7.57 -2.58
N SER A 2 -6.49 -6.92 -2.85
CA SER A 2 -6.88 -5.68 -2.20
C SER A 2 -8.26 -5.82 -1.55
N GLN A 3 -8.43 -5.16 -0.41
CA GLN A 3 -9.69 -5.07 0.33
C GLN A 3 -9.94 -3.61 0.70
N ARG A 4 -11.16 -3.13 0.46
CA ARG A 4 -11.61 -1.83 0.95
C ARG A 4 -12.05 -1.96 2.40
N LEU A 5 -11.44 -1.18 3.30
CA LEU A 5 -11.78 -1.20 4.73
C LEU A 5 -12.80 -0.12 5.09
N SER A 6 -12.73 1.03 4.42
CA SER A 6 -13.66 2.15 4.60
C SER A 6 -13.73 3.00 3.33
N ASN A 7 -14.42 4.14 3.39
CA ASN A 7 -14.51 5.07 2.26
C ASN A 7 -13.17 5.66 1.83
N ASN A 8 -12.21 5.70 2.73
CA ASN A 8 -10.94 6.36 2.50
C ASN A 8 -9.76 5.40 2.71
N GLU A 9 -10.01 4.10 2.94
CA GLU A 9 -8.96 3.13 3.28
C GLU A 9 -9.03 1.86 2.46
N VAL A 10 -7.86 1.43 1.98
CA VAL A 10 -7.66 0.17 1.27
C VAL A 10 -6.46 -0.55 1.86
N LEU A 11 -6.66 -1.83 2.20
CA LEU A 11 -5.60 -2.75 2.55
C LEU A 11 -5.17 -3.52 1.29
N MET A 12 -3.89 -3.47 0.97
CA MET A 12 -3.27 -4.27 -0.08
C MET A 12 -2.38 -5.34 0.53
N VAL A 13 -2.64 -6.59 0.16
CA VAL A 13 -1.75 -7.72 0.37
C VAL A 13 -0.88 -7.89 -0.87
N TYR A 14 0.41 -7.63 -0.71
CA TYR A 14 1.44 -7.92 -1.70
C TYR A 14 2.12 -9.24 -1.34
N ASP A 15 1.85 -10.28 -2.12
CA ASP A 15 2.46 -11.60 -1.96
C ASP A 15 3.12 -11.99 -3.29
N SER A 16 4.43 -11.83 -3.35
CA SER A 16 5.21 -12.10 -4.56
C SER A 16 6.67 -12.35 -4.20
N PRO A 17 7.30 -13.39 -4.76
CA PRO A 17 8.69 -13.74 -4.47
C PRO A 17 9.69 -12.66 -4.87
N ARG A 18 9.28 -11.72 -5.73
CA ARG A 18 10.10 -10.57 -6.17
C ARG A 18 10.28 -9.50 -5.08
N ARG A 19 9.50 -9.55 -3.99
CA ARG A 19 9.58 -8.61 -2.84
C ARG A 19 9.55 -7.12 -3.23
N MET A 20 8.81 -6.75 -4.29
CA MET A 20 8.73 -5.36 -4.77
C MET A 20 7.60 -4.55 -4.13
N CYS A 21 7.34 -4.71 -2.83
CA CYS A 21 6.32 -3.92 -2.12
C CYS A 21 6.61 -2.41 -2.18
N ALA A 22 7.89 -2.02 -2.20
CA ALA A 22 8.31 -0.63 -2.39
C ALA A 22 7.86 -0.05 -3.74
N LEU A 23 7.80 -0.86 -4.81
CA LEU A 23 7.27 -0.41 -6.11
C LEU A 23 5.77 -0.13 -6.03
N ALA A 24 5.00 -0.99 -5.37
CA ALA A 24 3.57 -0.76 -5.15
C ALA A 24 3.31 0.53 -4.36
N ILE A 25 4.14 0.81 -3.34
CA ILE A 25 4.12 2.08 -2.59
C ILE A 25 4.44 3.27 -3.51
N GLY A 26 5.45 3.14 -4.37
CA GLY A 26 5.83 4.17 -5.34
C GLY A 26 4.70 4.50 -6.32
N ILE A 27 4.03 3.48 -6.87
CA ILE A 27 2.88 3.64 -7.76
C ILE A 27 1.74 4.37 -7.04
N ALA A 28 1.41 3.98 -5.80
CA ALA A 28 0.37 4.65 -5.02
C ALA A 28 0.67 6.14 -4.78
N LYS A 29 1.93 6.49 -4.48
CA LYS A 29 2.37 7.89 -4.37
C LYS A 29 2.23 8.64 -5.69
N GLY A 30 2.58 8.02 -6.81
CA GLY A 30 2.42 8.60 -8.15
C GLY A 30 0.96 8.86 -8.51
N LEU A 31 0.06 7.93 -8.15
CA LEU A 31 -1.39 8.11 -8.34
C LEU A 31 -1.93 9.25 -7.48
N ALA A 32 -1.52 9.34 -6.21
CA ALA A 32 -1.91 10.44 -5.33
C ALA A 32 -1.50 11.80 -5.93
N LEU A 33 -0.28 11.91 -6.43
CA LEU A 33 0.18 13.11 -7.13
C LEU A 33 -0.63 13.41 -8.39
N HIS A 34 -0.92 12.38 -9.20
CA HIS A 34 -1.67 12.52 -10.45
C HIS A 34 -3.10 13.02 -10.23
N TYR A 35 -3.76 12.56 -9.17
CA TYR A 35 -5.14 12.94 -8.83
C TYR A 35 -5.24 14.13 -7.87
N GLY A 36 -4.11 14.71 -7.44
CA GLY A 36 -4.11 15.79 -6.45
C GLY A 36 -4.62 15.36 -5.07
N GLU A 37 -4.51 14.06 -4.75
CA GLU A 37 -4.91 13.51 -3.46
C GLU A 37 -3.73 13.45 -2.50
N HIS A 38 -4.02 13.63 -1.22
CA HIS A 38 -3.06 13.35 -0.15
C HIS A 38 -3.36 11.97 0.44
N ILE A 39 -2.33 11.13 0.56
CA ILE A 39 -2.46 9.79 1.15
C ILE A 39 -1.44 9.56 2.26
N VAL A 40 -1.87 8.81 3.27
CA VAL A 40 -1.02 8.19 4.28
C VAL A 40 -0.83 6.72 3.91
N ILE A 41 0.40 6.23 4.01
CA ILE A 41 0.78 4.86 3.69
C ILE A 41 1.40 4.22 4.93
N ARG A 42 0.88 3.07 5.36
CA ARG A 42 1.45 2.29 6.46
C ARG A 42 1.69 0.84 6.02
N GLU A 43 2.93 0.41 6.06
CA GLU A 43 3.29 -1.00 5.85
C GLU A 43 3.48 -1.66 7.22
N ALA A 44 2.49 -2.42 7.70
CA ALA A 44 2.56 -3.07 9.00
C ALA A 44 3.36 -4.37 8.94
N ILE A 45 3.11 -5.18 7.91
CA ILE A 45 3.76 -6.47 7.68
C ILE A 45 4.58 -6.37 6.39
N CYS A 46 5.81 -6.90 6.38
CA CYS A 46 6.69 -6.82 5.23
C CYS A 46 7.60 -8.04 5.08
N MET A 47 7.76 -8.53 3.85
CA MET A 47 8.67 -9.62 3.52
C MET A 47 10.14 -9.27 3.75
N HIS A 48 10.51 -7.99 3.65
CA HIS A 48 11.84 -7.51 4.01
C HIS A 48 12.08 -7.47 5.53
N ARG A 49 11.03 -7.63 6.33
CA ARG A 49 11.08 -7.76 7.80
C ARG A 49 10.78 -9.19 8.28
N GLY A 50 10.94 -10.18 7.40
CA GLY A 50 10.82 -11.61 7.75
C GLY A 50 9.42 -12.21 7.62
N ALA A 51 8.41 -11.44 7.18
CA ALA A 51 7.08 -11.98 6.94
C ALA A 51 6.98 -12.75 5.60
N ASN A 52 5.91 -13.53 5.41
CA ASN A 52 5.66 -14.26 4.16
C ASN A 52 5.00 -13.39 3.07
N ARG A 53 4.40 -12.26 3.43
CA ARG A 53 3.75 -11.29 2.54
C ARG A 53 3.92 -9.87 3.09
N CYS A 54 3.61 -8.86 2.30
CA CYS A 54 3.48 -7.49 2.81
C CYS A 54 2.01 -7.08 2.91
N GLU A 55 1.67 -6.32 3.95
CA GLU A 55 0.36 -5.71 4.14
C GLU A 55 0.52 -4.20 4.23
N ILE A 56 -0.08 -3.51 3.26
CA ILE A 56 0.08 -2.07 3.05
C ILE A 56 -1.30 -1.43 3.14
N LEU A 57 -1.48 -0.55 4.12
CA LEU A 57 -2.67 0.26 4.28
C LEU A 57 -2.45 1.61 3.59
N PHE A 58 -3.34 1.95 2.67
CA PHE A 58 -3.43 3.26 2.05
C PHE A 58 -4.65 3.98 2.60
N ARG A 59 -4.49 5.25 2.99
CA ARG A 59 -5.57 6.10 3.49
C ARG A 59 -5.54 7.47 2.84
N THR A 60 -6.61 7.90 2.17
CA THR A 60 -6.73 9.29 1.70
C THR A 60 -7.02 10.23 2.87
N ILE A 61 -6.45 11.42 2.83
CA ILE A 61 -6.72 12.52 3.75
C ILE A 61 -7.27 13.71 2.95
N ALA A 62 -8.35 14.29 3.47
CA ALA A 62 -8.99 15.48 2.91
C ALA A 62 -8.17 16.74 3.21
#